data_AF-A0A5N5T5C0-F1
#
_entry.id   AF-A0A5N5T5C0-F1
#
_cell.length_a   1.000
_cell.length_b   1.000
_cell.length_c   1.000
_cell.angle_alpha   90.00
_cell.angle_beta   90.00
_cell.angle_gamma   90.00
#
_symmetry.space_group_name_H-M   'P 1'
#
loop_
_entity.id
_entity.type
_entity.pdbx_description
1 polymer ?
#
loop_
_entity_poly.entity_id
_entity_poly.type
_entity_poly.pdbx_seq_one_letter_code
_entity_poly.pdbx_strand_id
1 'polypeptide(L)'
;KCSSKCLHCGINECLECHSGFLLQKGECQKECQKGYFQSSDKRCLECHRTCETCNGGDIGSCTSCKAPYIKQGSLCVSSCPPLTFQHLGTCASCHESCSQCLDSTRFSCLKCSNKAEILLPNTSSMEMKNESPHLDALREVTKPDHDTESPFITDKRKSVGRCVTSCPDGYKLHGSLCL
;
A
#
# COMPACT_ATOMS: atom_id res chain seq x y z
N LYS A 1 30.83 -37.24 4.07
CA LYS A 1 30.35 -37.30 2.66
C LYS A 1 29.33 -36.19 2.49
N CYS A 2 29.48 -35.29 1.52
CA CYS A 2 28.56 -34.17 1.35
C CYS A 2 27.15 -34.64 0.91
N SER A 3 26.14 -33.78 1.09
CA SER A 3 24.80 -33.98 0.53
C SER A 3 24.86 -34.15 -0.99
N SER A 4 23.93 -34.90 -1.58
CA SER A 4 23.91 -35.23 -3.02
C SER A 4 23.83 -34.02 -3.95
N LYS A 5 23.42 -32.85 -3.44
CA LYS A 5 23.33 -31.59 -4.19
C LYS A 5 24.57 -30.70 -4.04
N CYS A 6 25.49 -31.07 -3.16
CA CYS A 6 26.65 -30.26 -2.76
C CYS A 6 27.95 -30.83 -3.32
N LEU A 7 28.74 -30.00 -3.99
CA LEU A 7 30.05 -30.36 -4.53
C LEU A 7 31.12 -30.26 -3.43
N HIS A 8 31.17 -29.13 -2.73
CA HIS A 8 32.11 -28.87 -1.65
C HIS A 8 31.35 -28.51 -0.36
N CYS A 9 31.51 -29.30 0.70
CA CYS A 9 30.90 -29.04 2.01
C CYS A 9 31.94 -28.70 3.08
N GLY A 10 31.60 -27.72 3.92
CA GLY A 10 32.28 -27.42 5.18
C GLY A 10 31.75 -28.31 6.32
N ILE A 11 31.83 -27.80 7.55
CA ILE A 11 31.45 -28.55 8.76
C ILE A 11 29.93 -28.80 8.82
N ASN A 12 29.12 -27.78 8.52
CA ASN A 12 27.64 -27.84 8.57
C ASN A 12 26.95 -27.13 7.39
N GLU A 13 27.71 -26.73 6.38
CA GLU A 13 27.18 -25.99 5.24
C GLU A 13 27.81 -26.45 3.93
N CYS A 14 27.09 -26.24 2.85
CA CYS A 14 27.60 -26.35 1.51
C CYS A 14 28.26 -25.04 1.08
N LEU A 15 29.45 -25.13 0.50
CA LEU A 15 30.21 -24.01 -0.04
C LEU A 15 29.97 -23.86 -1.55
N GLU A 16 29.73 -24.97 -2.25
CA GLU A 16 29.53 -25.00 -3.70
C GLU A 16 28.53 -26.08 -4.12
N CYS A 17 27.56 -25.71 -4.95
CA CYS A 17 26.49 -26.60 -5.40
C CYS A 17 26.81 -27.27 -6.75
N HIS A 18 26.23 -28.46 -6.96
CA HIS A 18 26.22 -29.06 -8.29
C HIS A 18 25.49 -28.17 -9.31
N SER A 19 25.83 -28.32 -10.59
CA SER A 19 25.16 -27.63 -11.70
C SER A 19 23.65 -27.83 -11.66
N GLY A 20 22.89 -26.73 -11.76
CA GLY A 20 21.42 -26.74 -11.67
C GLY A 20 20.87 -26.49 -10.26
N PHE A 21 21.74 -26.32 -9.25
CA PHE A 21 21.36 -25.90 -7.90
C PHE A 21 21.95 -24.52 -7.58
N LEU A 22 21.24 -23.81 -6.70
CA LEU A 22 21.56 -22.48 -6.22
C LEU A 22 21.93 -22.56 -4.75
N LEU A 23 22.99 -21.85 -4.36
CA LEU A 23 23.42 -21.81 -2.96
C LEU A 23 22.62 -20.74 -2.19
N GLN A 24 21.96 -21.15 -1.11
CA GLN A 24 21.27 -20.27 -0.17
C GLN A 24 21.56 -20.71 1.27
N LYS A 25 22.13 -19.82 2.09
CA LYS A 25 22.41 -20.07 3.53
C LYS A 25 23.11 -21.42 3.81
N GLY A 26 24.06 -21.80 2.96
CA GLY A 26 24.77 -23.06 3.11
C GLY A 26 24.03 -24.30 2.59
N GLU A 27 22.90 -24.14 1.91
CA GLU A 27 22.13 -25.24 1.32
C GLU A 27 21.97 -25.08 -0.19
N CYS A 28 21.93 -26.21 -0.89
CA CYS A 28 21.73 -26.26 -2.34
C CYS A 28 20.27 -26.59 -2.66
N GLN A 29 19.61 -25.67 -3.35
CA GLN A 29 18.20 -25.78 -3.73
C GLN A 29 18.01 -25.52 -5.22
N LYS A 30 16.90 -26.00 -5.80
CA LYS A 30 16.64 -25.81 -7.24
C LYS A 30 16.26 -24.37 -7.58
N GLU A 31 15.52 -23.73 -6.68
CA GLU A 31 14.99 -22.38 -6.85
C GLU A 31 15.18 -21.59 -5.56
N CYS A 32 15.30 -20.26 -5.67
CA CYS A 32 15.40 -19.39 -4.51
C CYS A 32 14.08 -19.32 -3.75
N GLN A 33 14.17 -19.24 -2.42
CA GLN A 33 12.98 -19.08 -1.59
C GLN A 33 12.38 -17.68 -1.78
N LYS A 34 11.10 -17.51 -1.41
CA LYS A 34 10.42 -16.21 -1.46
C LYS A 34 11.21 -15.17 -0.66
N GLY A 35 11.36 -13.97 -1.21
CA GLY A 35 12.23 -12.93 -0.65
C GLY A 35 13.71 -13.03 -1.06
N TYR A 36 14.08 -13.97 -1.93
CA TYR A 36 15.40 -14.06 -2.54
C TYR A 36 15.29 -14.04 -4.07
N PHE A 37 16.33 -13.56 -4.74
CA PHE A 37 16.50 -13.64 -6.19
C PHE A 37 17.76 -14.42 -6.55
N GLN A 38 17.79 -14.99 -7.75
CA GLN A 38 18.96 -15.67 -8.28
C GLN A 38 19.96 -14.64 -8.81
N SER A 39 21.17 -14.63 -8.24
CA SER A 39 22.32 -13.92 -8.77
C SER A 39 22.97 -14.67 -9.95
N SER A 40 23.73 -13.94 -10.77
CA SER A 40 24.59 -14.49 -11.82
C SER A 40 25.55 -15.58 -11.34
N ASP A 41 25.97 -15.52 -10.08
CA ASP A 41 26.90 -16.48 -9.47
C ASP A 41 26.22 -17.75 -8.95
N LYS A 42 24.97 -18.02 -9.38
CA LYS A 42 24.17 -19.18 -8.92
C LYS A 42 23.96 -19.19 -7.40
N ARG A 43 23.81 -18.01 -6.81
CA ARG A 43 23.50 -17.82 -5.39
C ARG A 43 22.13 -17.18 -5.24
N CYS A 44 21.45 -17.48 -4.16
CA CYS A 44 20.23 -16.77 -3.79
C CYS A 44 20.60 -15.61 -2.86
N LEU A 45 20.33 -14.39 -3.32
CA LEU A 45 20.56 -13.15 -2.57
C LEU A 45 19.23 -12.55 -2.12
N GLU A 46 19.24 -11.86 -0.99
CA GLU A 46 18.02 -11.28 -0.42
C GLU A 46 17.51 -10.11 -1.25
N CYS A 47 16.19 -10.03 -1.37
CA CYS A 47 15.50 -8.85 -1.89
C CYS A 47 15.62 -7.67 -0.91
N HIS A 48 15.41 -6.46 -1.43
CA HIS A 48 15.23 -5.30 -0.56
C HIS A 48 14.06 -5.52 0.42
N ARG A 49 14.19 -4.99 1.65
CA ARG A 49 13.27 -5.27 2.78
C ARG A 49 11.79 -4.95 2.50
N THR A 50 11.51 -4.05 1.57
CA THR A 50 10.14 -3.66 1.18
C THR A 50 9.53 -4.60 0.15
N CYS A 51 10.35 -5.37 -0.57
CA CYS A 51 9.88 -6.33 -1.57
C CYS A 51 9.47 -7.65 -0.89
N GLU A 52 8.39 -8.22 -1.37
CA GLU A 52 8.00 -9.61 -1.08
C GLU A 52 8.67 -10.57 -2.07
N THR A 53 8.77 -10.18 -3.33
CA THR A 53 9.56 -10.84 -4.37
C THR A 53 10.29 -9.80 -5.20
N CYS A 54 11.44 -10.15 -5.77
CA CYS A 54 12.28 -9.25 -6.55
C CYS A 54 13.01 -9.99 -7.68
N ASN A 55 13.57 -9.24 -8.61
CA ASN A 55 14.49 -9.72 -9.64
C ASN A 55 15.91 -9.15 -9.48
N GLY A 56 16.20 -8.52 -8.34
CA GLY A 56 17.46 -7.85 -8.01
C GLY A 56 17.46 -7.37 -6.56
N GLY A 57 18.64 -7.00 -6.04
CA GLY A 57 18.81 -6.61 -4.64
C GLY A 57 18.40 -5.17 -4.33
N ASP A 58 18.28 -4.33 -5.36
CA ASP A 58 17.98 -2.91 -5.21
C ASP A 58 16.50 -2.65 -4.88
N ILE A 59 16.24 -1.48 -4.29
CA ILE A 59 14.88 -1.04 -3.97
C ILE A 59 13.96 -0.96 -5.20
N GLY A 60 14.55 -0.74 -6.39
CA GLY A 60 13.85 -0.63 -7.68
C GLY A 60 13.71 -1.94 -8.45
N SER A 61 13.95 -3.08 -7.81
CA SER A 61 13.87 -4.41 -8.41
C SER A 61 12.73 -5.26 -7.83
N CYS A 62 11.76 -4.63 -7.16
CA CYS A 62 10.63 -5.36 -6.59
C CYS A 62 9.65 -5.81 -7.69
N THR A 63 9.28 -7.09 -7.66
CA THR A 63 8.19 -7.63 -8.48
C THR A 63 6.87 -7.70 -7.71
N SER A 64 6.93 -7.80 -6.37
CA SER A 64 5.79 -7.64 -5.47
C SER A 64 6.22 -7.02 -4.14
N CYS A 65 5.27 -6.45 -3.39
CA CYS A 65 5.52 -5.71 -2.16
C CYS A 65 5.04 -6.46 -0.93
N LYS A 66 5.80 -6.36 0.16
CA LYS A 66 5.37 -6.82 1.49
C LYS A 66 4.23 -5.93 1.98
N ALA A 67 3.23 -6.49 2.65
CA ALA A 67 2.27 -5.66 3.37
C ALA A 67 3.00 -4.88 4.49
N PRO A 68 2.70 -3.59 4.73
CA PRO A 68 1.64 -2.76 4.12
C PRO A 68 2.10 -1.90 2.92
N TYR A 69 3.23 -2.21 2.27
CA TYR A 69 3.75 -1.44 1.13
C TYR A 69 2.91 -1.62 -0.14
N ILE A 70 2.91 -0.59 -0.99
CA ILE A 70 2.11 -0.46 -2.21
C ILE A 70 3.06 -0.49 -3.41
N LYS A 71 2.70 -1.25 -4.44
CA LYS A 71 3.51 -1.36 -5.65
C LYS A 71 3.33 -0.15 -6.55
N GLN A 72 4.44 0.49 -6.89
CA GLN A 72 4.51 1.57 -7.87
C GLN A 72 5.64 1.30 -8.86
N GLY A 73 5.29 0.85 -10.06
CA GLY A 73 6.28 0.36 -11.02
C GLY A 73 7.05 -0.82 -10.44
N SER A 74 8.36 -0.65 -10.24
CA SER A 74 9.28 -1.61 -9.62
C SER A 74 9.70 -1.24 -8.18
N LEU A 75 9.10 -0.19 -7.62
CA LEU A 75 9.29 0.27 -6.25
C LEU A 75 8.13 -0.18 -5.36
N CYS A 76 8.41 -0.31 -4.07
CA CYS A 76 7.41 -0.50 -3.02
C CYS A 76 7.42 0.73 -2.11
N VAL A 77 6.31 1.48 -2.09
CA VAL A 77 6.17 2.74 -1.37
C VAL A 77 5.18 2.60 -0.21
N SER A 78 5.33 3.39 0.85
CA SER A 78 4.40 3.38 1.99
C SER A 78 3.10 4.16 1.72
N SER A 79 3.12 5.06 0.74
CA SER A 79 1.96 5.84 0.30
C SER A 79 2.10 6.16 -1.18
N CYS A 80 0.96 6.22 -1.88
CA CYS A 80 0.95 6.59 -3.28
C CYS A 80 1.28 8.09 -3.46
N PRO A 81 2.08 8.45 -4.47
CA PRO A 81 2.46 9.84 -4.73
C PRO A 81 1.23 10.67 -5.14
N PRO A 82 1.36 12.01 -5.19
CA PRO A 82 0.33 12.88 -5.74
C PRO A 82 -0.15 12.40 -7.11
N LEU A 83 -1.42 12.69 -7.44
CA LEU A 83 -2.13 12.24 -8.65
C LEU A 83 -2.46 10.74 -8.69
N THR A 84 -2.16 9.98 -7.63
CA THR A 84 -2.48 8.55 -7.54
C THR A 84 -3.12 8.17 -6.21
N PHE A 85 -3.80 7.03 -6.17
CA PHE A 85 -4.44 6.46 -4.99
C PHE A 85 -4.16 4.96 -4.90
N GLN A 86 -4.28 4.39 -3.71
CA GLN A 86 -4.08 2.95 -3.51
C GLN A 86 -5.30 2.17 -4.03
N HIS A 87 -5.06 1.28 -4.99
CA HIS A 87 -6.07 0.36 -5.52
C HIS A 87 -5.47 -1.03 -5.67
N LEU A 88 -6.05 -2.01 -4.96
CA LEU A 88 -5.64 -3.43 -5.00
C LEU A 88 -4.13 -3.65 -4.80
N GLY A 89 -3.51 -2.91 -3.86
CA GLY A 89 -2.08 -3.03 -3.55
C GLY A 89 -1.15 -2.35 -4.58
N THR A 90 -1.70 -1.59 -5.52
CA THR A 90 -0.95 -0.79 -6.50
C THR A 90 -1.38 0.68 -6.45
N CYS A 91 -0.57 1.58 -7.00
CA CYS A 91 -0.99 2.98 -7.19
C CYS A 91 -1.67 3.15 -8.54
N ALA A 92 -2.94 3.56 -8.52
CA ALA A 92 -3.74 3.89 -9.70
C ALA A 92 -3.89 5.41 -9.84
N SER A 93 -4.03 5.91 -11.07
CA SER A 93 -4.12 7.34 -11.34
C SER A 93 -5.49 7.92 -10.97
N CYS A 94 -5.48 9.13 -10.42
CA CYS A 94 -6.67 9.97 -10.26
C CYS A 94 -7.21 10.46 -11.61
N HIS A 95 -8.44 10.97 -11.62
CA HIS A 95 -8.93 11.79 -12.72
C HIS A 95 -8.04 13.02 -12.92
N GLU A 96 -7.88 13.50 -14.16
CA GLU A 96 -6.99 14.62 -14.52
C GLU A 96 -7.27 15.92 -13.74
N SER A 97 -8.52 16.13 -13.33
CA SER A 97 -8.95 17.28 -12.53
C SER A 97 -8.45 17.24 -11.08
N CYS A 98 -7.88 16.13 -10.62
CA CYS A 98 -7.56 15.88 -9.22
C CYS A 98 -6.08 15.62 -8.96
N SER A 99 -5.50 16.38 -8.03
CA SER A 99 -4.15 16.14 -7.50
C SER A 99 -4.13 15.14 -6.35
N GLN A 100 -5.27 14.94 -5.68
CA GLN A 100 -5.49 13.86 -4.70
C GLN A 100 -6.94 13.38 -4.83
N CYS A 101 -7.15 12.07 -4.75
CA CYS A 101 -8.46 11.45 -4.93
C CYS A 101 -8.61 10.19 -4.05
N LEU A 102 -9.85 9.73 -3.86
CA LEU A 102 -10.15 8.43 -3.26
C LEU A 102 -10.28 7.32 -4.32
N ASP A 103 -10.70 7.68 -5.53
CA ASP A 103 -10.81 6.79 -6.68
C ASP A 103 -10.54 7.55 -8.00
N SER A 104 -10.62 6.85 -9.12
CA SER A 104 -10.31 7.41 -10.45
C SER A 104 -11.40 8.34 -11.01
N THR A 105 -12.51 8.54 -10.31
CA THR A 105 -13.60 9.39 -10.78
C THR A 105 -13.35 10.87 -10.47
N ARG A 106 -13.89 11.75 -11.34
CA ARG A 106 -13.86 13.21 -11.14
C ARG A 106 -14.64 13.71 -9.91
N PHE A 107 -15.44 12.85 -9.29
CA PHE A 107 -16.29 13.18 -8.14
C PHE A 107 -15.67 12.76 -6.81
N SER A 108 -14.61 11.96 -6.82
CA SER A 108 -13.93 11.50 -5.61
C SER A 108 -12.64 12.27 -5.36
N CYS A 109 -12.65 13.56 -5.66
CA CYS A 109 -11.52 14.46 -5.52
C CYS A 109 -11.38 14.93 -4.08
N LEU A 110 -10.16 14.88 -3.55
CA LEU A 110 -9.79 15.50 -2.26
C LEU A 110 -9.09 16.84 -2.46
N LYS A 111 -8.42 17.02 -3.61
CA LYS A 111 -7.71 18.24 -3.96
C LYS A 111 -7.65 18.41 -5.48
N CYS A 112 -7.98 19.61 -5.96
CA CYS A 112 -7.93 19.92 -7.39
C CYS A 112 -6.50 19.99 -7.92
N SER A 113 -6.32 19.61 -9.18
CA SER A 113 -5.04 19.72 -9.90
C SER A 113 -4.70 21.18 -10.16
N ASN A 114 -5.68 21.96 -10.62
CA ASN A 114 -5.51 23.38 -10.84
C ASN A 114 -5.79 24.15 -9.54
N LYS A 115 -4.85 25.00 -9.13
CA LYS A 115 -4.99 25.84 -7.93
C LYS A 115 -6.09 26.90 -8.07
N ALA A 116 -6.48 27.25 -9.29
CA ALA A 116 -7.60 28.17 -9.55
C ALA A 116 -8.98 27.50 -9.41
N GLU A 117 -9.03 26.17 -9.32
CA GLU A 117 -10.28 25.44 -9.12
C GLU A 117 -10.61 25.29 -7.63
N ILE A 118 -11.91 25.17 -7.37
CA ILE A 118 -12.50 25.07 -6.04
C ILE A 118 -13.11 23.67 -5.92
N LEU A 119 -12.95 23.05 -4.75
CA LEU A 119 -13.58 21.77 -4.47
C LEU A 119 -15.05 21.97 -4.11
N LEU A 120 -15.96 21.38 -4.88
CA LEU A 120 -17.38 21.30 -4.56
C LEU A 120 -17.66 19.92 -3.95
N PRO A 121 -17.94 19.81 -2.64
CA PRO A 121 -18.21 18.54 -2.00
C PRO A 121 -19.43 17.84 -2.62
N ASN A 122 -19.36 16.52 -2.72
CA ASN A 122 -20.53 15.75 -3.10
C ASN A 122 -21.54 15.82 -1.95
N THR A 123 -22.78 16.18 -2.25
CA THR A 123 -23.89 16.18 -1.29
C THR A 123 -24.24 14.76 -0.79
N SER A 124 -23.67 13.71 -1.40
CA SER A 124 -23.90 12.29 -1.09
C SER A 124 -22.92 11.67 -0.07
N SER A 125 -22.03 12.44 0.57
CA SER A 125 -21.15 11.94 1.65
C SER A 125 -21.54 12.46 3.04
N MET A 126 -22.79 12.92 3.19
CA MET A 126 -23.42 13.24 4.47
C MET A 126 -24.45 12.18 4.91
N GLU A 127 -24.14 10.88 4.87
CA GLU A 127 -24.81 9.87 5.70
C GLU A 127 -23.71 8.86 6.12
N MET A 128 -23.37 8.62 7.38
CA MET A 128 -24.23 8.15 8.47
C MET A 128 -23.74 8.64 9.84
N LYS A 129 -24.57 9.43 10.54
CA LYS A 129 -24.89 9.20 11.95
C LYS A 129 -26.38 9.48 12.11
N ASN A 130 -27.19 8.65 11.46
CA ASN A 130 -28.59 8.49 11.78
C ASN A 130 -28.75 7.07 12.37
N GLU A 131 -28.44 6.92 13.65
CA GLU A 131 -29.04 5.89 14.48
C GLU A 131 -29.99 6.61 15.43
N SER A 132 -31.28 6.38 15.21
CA SER A 132 -32.40 6.90 15.97
C SER A 132 -32.39 6.47 17.46
N PRO A 133 -33.12 7.20 18.33
CA PRO A 133 -33.26 6.88 19.75
C PRO A 133 -34.24 5.71 19.99
N HIS A 134 -34.15 5.12 21.19
CA HIS A 134 -34.96 4.03 21.79
C HIS A 134 -34.56 2.57 21.48
N LEU A 135 -33.85 1.93 22.41
CA LEU A 135 -34.51 1.05 23.39
C LEU A 135 -33.63 0.81 24.62
N ASP A 136 -34.25 0.93 25.78
CA ASP A 136 -33.70 0.72 27.11
C ASP A 136 -33.60 -0.79 27.45
N ALA A 137 -32.74 -1.08 28.43
CA ALA A 137 -32.77 -2.23 29.36
C ALA A 137 -32.15 -3.60 28.92
N LEU A 138 -30.91 -3.88 29.36
CA LEU A 138 -30.53 -4.71 30.54
C LEU A 138 -29.08 -5.26 30.45
N ARG A 139 -28.27 -4.95 31.49
CA ARG A 139 -27.24 -5.75 32.25
C ARG A 139 -26.54 -6.95 31.56
N GLU A 140 -25.24 -7.28 31.72
CA GLU A 140 -24.28 -7.14 32.83
C GLU A 140 -22.80 -7.40 32.36
N VAL A 141 -21.86 -6.57 32.83
CA VAL A 141 -20.52 -6.88 33.42
C VAL A 141 -19.62 -7.98 32.80
N THR A 142 -18.49 -7.58 32.20
CA THR A 142 -17.10 -7.85 32.66
C THR A 142 -16.05 -7.13 31.78
N LYS A 143 -15.06 -6.49 32.43
CA LYS A 143 -13.86 -5.76 31.91
C LYS A 143 -12.66 -6.76 31.74
N PRO A 144 -11.40 -6.33 31.44
CA PRO A 144 -10.80 -5.42 30.44
C PRO A 144 -9.56 -6.06 29.71
N ASP A 145 -8.82 -5.23 28.94
CA ASP A 145 -7.41 -5.39 28.49
C ASP A 145 -7.06 -6.25 27.26
N HIS A 146 -7.13 -5.64 26.07
CA HIS A 146 -5.98 -5.61 25.15
C HIS A 146 -6.14 -4.48 24.11
N ASP A 147 -5.31 -3.45 24.24
CA ASP A 147 -5.09 -2.41 23.23
C ASP A 147 -4.72 -3.04 21.89
N THR A 148 -5.70 -3.11 21.00
CA THR A 148 -5.44 -3.20 19.56
C THR A 148 -5.96 -1.91 18.95
N GLU A 149 -5.18 -0.84 19.14
CA GLU A 149 -5.31 0.37 18.35
C GLU A 149 -5.09 0.01 16.88
N SER A 150 -6.20 -0.20 16.18
CA SER A 150 -6.23 -0.16 14.72
C SER A 150 -5.76 1.24 14.28
N PRO A 151 -4.69 1.36 13.48
CA PRO A 151 -4.19 2.65 13.02
C PRO A 151 -5.06 3.12 11.84
N PHE A 152 -6.29 3.50 12.12
CA PHE A 152 -7.14 4.28 11.23
C PHE A 152 -7.73 5.48 11.99
N ILE A 153 -6.86 6.25 12.66
CA ILE A 153 -7.18 7.62 13.06
C ILE A 153 -6.22 8.58 12.36
N THR A 154 -6.66 9.08 11.20
CA THR A 154 -6.54 10.47 10.72
C THR A 154 -7.55 10.54 9.55
N ASP A 155 -8.50 11.45 9.43
CA ASP A 155 -8.39 12.89 9.60
C ASP A 155 -9.79 13.54 9.52
N LYS A 156 -10.00 14.65 10.23
CA LYS A 156 -11.27 15.39 10.28
C LYS A 156 -11.83 15.66 8.87
N ARG A 157 -13.07 15.18 8.59
CA ARG A 157 -13.91 15.47 7.40
C ARG A 157 -13.14 16.09 6.22
N LYS A 158 -12.30 15.31 5.54
CA LYS A 158 -11.83 15.75 4.21
C LYS A 158 -13.04 15.71 3.29
N SER A 159 -13.55 16.88 2.92
CA SER A 159 -14.61 17.01 1.93
C SER A 159 -14.14 16.36 0.63
N VAL A 160 -14.85 15.34 0.18
CA VAL A 160 -14.63 14.70 -1.12
C VAL A 160 -15.64 15.26 -2.11
N GLY A 161 -15.22 15.53 -3.34
CA GLY A 161 -16.10 16.14 -4.32
C GLY A 161 -15.50 16.28 -5.70
N ARG A 162 -16.02 17.24 -6.47
CA ARG A 162 -15.53 17.55 -7.81
C ARG A 162 -14.94 18.95 -7.89
N CYS A 163 -13.98 19.13 -8.79
CA CYS A 163 -13.40 20.45 -9.06
C CYS A 163 -14.31 21.27 -9.96
N VAL A 164 -14.49 22.54 -9.59
CA VAL A 164 -15.29 23.53 -10.30
C VAL A 164 -14.55 24.87 -10.36
N THR A 165 -14.87 25.69 -11.35
CA THR A 165 -14.31 27.04 -11.50
C THR A 165 -15.00 28.08 -10.62
N SER A 166 -16.23 27.79 -10.16
CA SER A 166 -17.02 28.67 -9.30
C SER A 166 -18.02 27.86 -8.46
N CYS A 167 -18.37 28.36 -7.27
CA CYS A 167 -19.41 27.74 -6.45
C CYS A 167 -20.80 27.97 -7.08
N PRO A 168 -21.69 26.96 -7.07
CA PRO A 168 -23.07 27.12 -7.52
C PRO A 168 -23.88 27.99 -6.55
N ASP A 169 -25.03 28.48 -7.00
CA ASP A 169 -25.93 29.29 -6.16
C ASP A 169 -26.29 28.58 -4.85
N GLY A 170 -26.26 29.33 -3.76
CA GLY A 170 -26.49 28.82 -2.40
C GLY A 170 -25.24 28.33 -1.66
N TYR A 171 -24.10 28.18 -2.35
CA TYR A 171 -22.82 27.85 -1.72
C TYR A 171 -21.95 29.09 -1.55
N LYS A 172 -21.20 29.15 -0.45
CA LYS A 172 -20.19 30.18 -0.19
C LYS A 172 -18.79 29.62 -0.36
N LEU A 173 -17.92 30.43 -0.96
CA LEU A 173 -16.50 30.10 -1.06
C LEU A 173 -15.84 30.26 0.32
N HIS A 174 -15.23 29.20 0.81
CA HIS A 174 -14.44 29.20 2.03
C HIS A 174 -13.05 28.61 1.76
N GLY A 175 -12.09 29.47 1.43
CA GLY A 175 -10.77 29.06 0.95
C GLY A 175 -10.87 28.41 -0.43
N SER A 176 -10.48 27.14 -0.55
CA SER A 176 -10.58 26.35 -1.79
C SER A 176 -11.73 25.34 -1.77
N LEU A 177 -12.76 25.57 -0.96
CA LEU A 177 -13.91 24.69 -0.75
C LEU A 177 -15.22 25.48 -0.87
N CYS A 178 -16.20 24.93 -1.57
CA CYS A 178 -17.58 25.42 -1.52
C CYS A 178 -18.30 24.80 -0.32
N LEU A 179 -18.93 25.63 0.51
CA LEU A 179 -19.70 25.23 1.69
C LEU A 179 -21.14 25.74 1.62
#